data_AF-A0A165K639-F1
#
_entry.id   AF-A0A165K639-F1
#
_cell.length_a   1.000
_cell.length_b   1.000
_cell.length_c   1.000
_cell.angle_alpha   90.00
_cell.angle_beta   90.00
_cell.angle_gamma   90.00
#
_symmetry.space_group_name_H-M   'P 1'
#
loop_
_entity.id
_entity.type
_entity.pdbx_description
1 polymer ?
#
loop_
_entity_poly.entity_id
_entity_poly.type
_entity_poly.pdbx_seq_one_letter_code
_entity_poly.pdbx_strand_id
1 'polypeptide(L)'
;MLRNTLAIKHLTSAGKVMAVGHAEEPESLYNNTQLHPQMFPWLFPYGLGGLCNANGYKSIVEKLHKHQLLMYHDKRFQTDQYFPIIAFNQEQIKSSTTGGFLLAEKYSFNDIAQRLLSIDK
;
A
#
# COMPACT_ATOMS: atom_id res chain seq x y z
N MET A 1 21.28 -2.39 16.88
CA MET A 1 21.12 -2.65 18.33
C MET A 1 20.49 -1.50 19.13
N LEU A 2 20.51 -0.24 18.67
CA LEU A 2 20.01 0.93 19.43
C LEU A 2 18.48 1.17 19.41
N ARG A 3 17.73 0.63 18.42
CA ARG A 3 16.28 0.86 18.32
C ARG A 3 15.45 0.09 19.36
N ASN A 4 15.82 -1.15 19.67
CA ASN A 4 15.06 -1.99 20.60
C ASN A 4 15.15 -1.48 22.05
N THR A 5 16.31 -0.97 22.46
CA THR A 5 16.51 -0.44 23.82
C THR A 5 15.73 0.84 24.07
N LEU A 6 15.54 1.67 23.04
CA LEU A 6 14.72 2.88 23.12
C LEU A 6 13.23 2.57 23.18
N ALA A 7 12.76 1.58 22.41
CA ALA A 7 11.37 1.11 22.44
C ALA A 7 10.99 0.54 23.81
N ILE A 8 11.87 -0.28 24.42
CA ILE A 8 11.64 -0.85 25.76
C ILE A 8 11.61 0.24 26.83
N LYS A 9 12.49 1.25 26.74
CA LYS A 9 12.46 2.42 27.65
C LYS A 9 11.16 3.22 27.53
N HIS A 10 10.63 3.40 26.31
CA HIS A 10 9.38 4.11 26.08
C HIS A 10 8.14 3.34 26.59
N LEU A 11 8.17 2.01 26.48
CA LEU A 11 7.12 1.13 27.01
C LEU A 11 7.11 1.12 28.55
N THR A 12 8.29 1.12 29.17
CA THR A 12 8.43 1.14 30.64
C THR A 12 8.15 2.51 31.26
N SER A 13 8.31 3.60 30.50
CA SER A 13 8.00 4.96 30.96
C SER A 13 6.53 5.37 30.75
N ALA A 14 5.61 4.42 30.51
CA ALA A 14 4.20 4.68 30.19
C ALA A 14 3.99 5.66 29.00
N GLY A 15 4.91 5.66 28.03
CA GLY A 15 4.75 6.45 26.82
C GLY A 15 3.53 6.00 26.02
N LYS A 16 2.89 6.91 25.27
CA LYS A 16 1.72 6.59 24.45
C LYS A 16 2.09 5.51 23.41
N VAL A 17 1.47 4.35 23.51
CA VAL A 17 1.62 3.25 22.55
C VAL A 17 0.38 3.22 21.65
N MET A 18 0.59 3.08 20.34
CA MET A 18 -0.49 2.81 19.40
C MET A 18 -0.44 1.32 19.06
N ALA A 19 -1.47 0.57 19.46
CA ALA A 19 -1.63 -0.81 19.04
C ALA A 19 -2.11 -0.83 17.59
N VAL A 20 -1.36 -1.52 16.71
CA VAL A 20 -1.77 -1.76 15.33
C VAL A 20 -2.22 -3.21 15.23
N GLY A 21 -3.54 -3.40 15.06
CA GLY A 21 -4.11 -4.73 14.83
C GLY A 21 -3.75 -5.24 13.45
N HIS A 22 -3.52 -6.54 13.33
CA HIS A 22 -3.30 -7.22 12.04
C HIS A 22 -4.48 -8.16 11.79
N ALA A 23 -5.04 -8.13 10.59
CA ALA A 23 -6.02 -9.13 10.16
C ALA A 23 -5.30 -10.44 9.76
N GLU A 24 -6.01 -11.56 9.78
CA GLU A 24 -5.46 -12.86 9.36
C GLU A 24 -5.12 -12.88 7.86
N GLU A 25 -5.86 -12.10 7.06
CA GLU A 25 -5.66 -11.99 5.62
C GLU A 25 -4.86 -10.73 5.26
N PRO A 26 -3.91 -10.82 4.30
CA PRO A 26 -3.16 -9.67 3.82
C PRO A 26 -4.05 -8.73 3.00
N GLU A 27 -3.90 -7.44 3.24
CA GLU A 27 -4.61 -6.39 2.50
C GLU A 27 -4.20 -6.35 1.02
N SER A 28 -5.18 -6.13 0.14
CA SER A 28 -4.92 -6.01 -1.30
C SER A 28 -4.06 -4.78 -1.61
N LEU A 29 -3.05 -4.97 -2.46
CA LEU A 29 -2.25 -3.90 -3.02
C LEU A 29 -3.02 -3.08 -4.08
N TYR A 30 -4.01 -3.70 -4.73
CA TYR A 30 -4.79 -3.11 -5.83
C TYR A 30 -6.10 -2.54 -5.30
N ASN A 31 -6.50 -1.37 -5.81
CA ASN A 31 -7.77 -0.69 -5.50
C ASN A 31 -8.07 -0.48 -4.00
N ASN A 32 -7.03 -0.41 -3.15
CA ASN A 32 -7.18 -0.17 -1.72
C ASN A 32 -6.79 1.26 -1.35
N THR A 33 -7.79 2.10 -1.13
CA THR A 33 -7.59 3.50 -0.74
C THR A 33 -7.02 3.66 0.66
N GLN A 34 -7.25 2.70 1.54
CA GLN A 34 -6.82 2.77 2.95
C GLN A 34 -5.41 2.23 3.19
N LEU A 35 -4.80 1.56 2.20
CA LEU A 35 -3.50 0.93 2.35
C LEU A 35 -2.41 1.90 2.81
N HIS A 36 -2.22 3.02 2.11
CA HIS A 36 -1.19 4.00 2.49
C HIS A 36 -1.47 4.72 3.82
N PRO A 37 -2.70 5.18 4.10
CA PRO A 37 -3.04 5.73 5.40
C PRO A 37 -2.82 4.76 6.57
N GLN A 38 -3.09 3.47 6.38
CA GLN A 38 -2.84 2.44 7.39
C GLN A 38 -1.35 2.15 7.58
N MET A 39 -0.57 2.12 6.50
CA MET A 39 0.88 1.88 6.56
C MET A 39 1.66 3.06 7.14
N PHE A 40 1.19 4.30 6.91
CA PHE A 40 1.87 5.52 7.34
C PHE A 40 0.91 6.50 8.05
N PRO A 41 0.36 6.15 9.23
CA PRO A 41 -0.60 7.01 9.94
C PRO A 41 -0.05 8.41 10.26
N TRP A 42 1.27 8.55 10.36
CA TRP A 42 1.95 9.84 10.62
C TRP A 42 2.07 10.73 9.37
N LEU A 43 2.01 10.16 8.16
CA LEU A 43 1.99 10.91 6.90
C LEU A 43 0.57 11.28 6.47
N PHE A 44 -0.43 10.53 6.92
CA PHE A 44 -1.85 10.71 6.59
C PHE A 44 -2.68 10.98 7.85
N PRO A 45 -2.73 12.24 8.32
CA PRO A 45 -3.54 12.60 9.48
C PRO A 45 -4.99 12.16 9.29
N TYR A 46 -5.59 11.60 10.34
CA TYR A 46 -6.97 11.09 10.36
C TYR A 46 -7.24 9.90 9.41
N GLY A 47 -6.21 9.28 8.83
CA GLY A 47 -6.40 8.17 7.90
C GLY A 47 -6.97 8.62 6.54
N LEU A 48 -6.86 9.91 6.20
CA LEU A 48 -7.41 10.48 4.98
C LEU A 48 -6.30 10.75 3.95
N GLY A 49 -6.69 10.85 2.67
CA GLY A 49 -5.76 11.21 1.59
C GLY A 49 -5.00 10.04 0.98
N GLY A 50 -5.48 8.80 1.19
CA GLY A 50 -4.90 7.63 0.54
C GLY A 50 -5.00 7.66 -0.99
N LEU A 51 -4.19 6.82 -1.63
CA LEU A 51 -4.18 6.70 -3.10
C LEU A 51 -5.52 6.16 -3.61
N CYS A 52 -5.89 6.44 -4.86
CA CYS A 52 -7.16 5.98 -5.45
C CYS A 52 -8.42 6.45 -4.70
N ASN A 53 -8.35 7.59 -4.00
CA ASN A 53 -9.52 8.16 -3.33
C ASN A 53 -10.57 8.65 -4.33
N ALA A 54 -11.76 8.04 -4.32
CA ALA A 54 -12.90 8.42 -5.15
C ALA A 54 -13.64 9.67 -4.63
N ASN A 55 -13.40 10.09 -3.39
CA ASN A 55 -14.11 11.21 -2.76
C ASN A 55 -13.59 12.60 -3.18
N GLY A 56 -12.60 12.65 -4.08
CA GLY A 56 -12.09 13.91 -4.64
C GLY A 56 -12.94 14.43 -5.80
N TYR A 57 -12.82 15.72 -6.11
CA TYR A 57 -13.51 16.35 -7.25
C TYR A 57 -13.15 15.71 -8.61
N LYS A 58 -11.95 15.13 -8.72
CA LYS A 58 -11.48 14.36 -9.88
C LYS A 58 -10.74 13.12 -9.41
N SER A 59 -10.96 12.01 -10.11
CA SER A 59 -10.12 10.82 -9.95
C SER A 59 -8.70 11.12 -10.45
N ILE A 60 -7.71 10.85 -9.60
CA ILE A 60 -6.30 11.05 -9.90
C ILE A 60 -5.67 9.67 -10.13
N VAL A 61 -4.93 9.52 -11.23
CA VAL A 61 -4.16 8.31 -11.52
C VAL A 61 -3.15 8.07 -10.40
N GLU A 62 -3.06 6.83 -9.92
CA GLU A 62 -2.23 6.46 -8.75
C GLU A 62 -0.78 6.97 -8.86
N LYS A 63 -0.13 6.75 -10.02
CA LYS A 63 1.24 7.22 -10.30
C LYS A 63 1.39 8.73 -10.15
N LEU A 64 0.41 9.49 -10.64
CA LEU A 64 0.41 10.95 -10.52
C LEU A 64 0.23 11.37 -9.07
N HIS A 65 -0.64 10.70 -8.33
CA HIS A 65 -0.86 10.99 -6.92
C HIS A 65 0.40 10.68 -6.07
N LYS A 66 1.09 9.55 -6.32
CA LYS A 66 2.40 9.26 -5.69
C LYS A 66 3.44 10.35 -5.98
N HIS A 67 3.50 10.82 -7.22
CA HIS A 67 4.39 11.93 -7.59
C HIS A 67 4.04 13.23 -6.84
N GLN A 68 2.75 13.57 -6.74
CA GLN A 68 2.30 14.74 -5.98
C GLN A 68 2.62 14.64 -4.49
N LEU A 69 2.48 13.46 -3.88
CA LEU A 69 2.88 13.23 -2.49
C LEU A 69 4.38 13.42 -2.31
N LEU A 70 5.21 12.88 -3.20
CA LEU A 70 6.66 13.08 -3.16
C LEU A 70 7.09 14.54 -3.36
N MET A 71 6.32 15.30 -4.15
CA MET A 71 6.55 16.73 -4.41
C MET A 71 5.75 17.65 -3.47
N TYR A 72 5.21 17.11 -2.38
CA TYR A 72 4.41 17.88 -1.43
C TYR A 72 5.26 18.96 -0.74
N HIS A 73 4.63 20.08 -0.39
CA HIS A 73 5.31 21.32 0.02
C HIS A 73 6.28 21.13 1.19
N ASP A 74 5.87 20.39 2.23
CA ASP A 74 6.67 20.19 3.45
C ASP A 74 7.68 19.04 3.35
N LYS A 75 7.78 18.40 2.17
CA LYS A 75 8.67 17.28 1.84
C LYS A 75 8.59 16.08 2.79
N ARG A 76 7.59 15.97 3.66
CA ARG A 76 7.50 14.90 4.68
C ARG A 76 7.47 13.51 4.04
N PHE A 77 6.75 13.37 2.93
CA PHE A 77 6.71 12.13 2.16
C PHE A 77 8.05 11.79 1.49
N GLN A 78 8.85 12.81 1.14
CA GLN A 78 10.17 12.62 0.52
C GLN A 78 11.23 12.24 1.57
N THR A 79 11.15 12.82 2.76
CA THR A 79 12.14 12.63 3.84
C THR A 79 11.83 11.44 4.74
N ASP A 80 10.61 10.89 4.68
CA ASP A 80 10.27 9.66 5.38
C ASP A 80 11.20 8.51 4.96
N GLN A 81 11.64 7.74 5.95
CA GLN A 81 12.65 6.70 5.74
C GLN A 81 12.18 5.58 4.80
N TYR A 82 10.87 5.31 4.75
CA TYR A 82 10.33 4.11 4.12
C TYR A 82 9.37 4.43 2.96
N PHE A 83 8.65 5.55 3.02
CA PHE A 83 7.63 5.89 2.06
C PHE A 83 8.11 5.88 0.60
N PRO A 84 9.24 6.53 0.22
CA PRO A 84 9.67 6.55 -1.18
C PRO A 84 10.02 5.16 -1.73
N ILE A 85 10.68 4.33 -0.91
CA ILE A 85 11.09 2.97 -1.29
C ILE A 85 9.86 2.08 -1.47
N ILE A 86 8.92 2.13 -0.51
CA ILE A 86 7.69 1.32 -0.56
C ILE A 86 6.80 1.76 -1.72
N ALA A 87 6.58 3.06 -1.90
CA ALA A 87 5.73 3.57 -2.98
C ALA A 87 6.28 3.19 -4.36
N PHE A 88 7.60 3.24 -4.54
CA PHE A 88 8.27 2.82 -5.77
C PHE A 88 8.20 1.30 -5.99
N ASN A 89 8.46 0.51 -4.95
CA ASN A 89 8.38 -0.95 -5.03
C ASN A 89 6.96 -1.40 -5.45
N GLN A 90 5.93 -0.85 -4.79
CA GLN A 90 4.54 -1.12 -5.14
C GLN A 90 4.20 -0.71 -6.57
N GLU A 91 4.75 0.39 -7.07
CA GLU A 91 4.61 0.82 -8.47
C GLU A 91 5.24 -0.21 -9.44
N GLN A 92 6.42 -0.75 -9.11
CA GLN A 92 7.10 -1.76 -9.92
C GLN A 92 6.36 -3.10 -9.92
N ILE A 93 5.87 -3.55 -8.75
CA ILE A 93 5.07 -4.78 -8.65
C ILE A 93 3.80 -4.63 -9.49
N LYS A 94 3.12 -3.48 -9.39
CA LYS A 94 1.94 -3.20 -10.20
C LYS A 94 2.32 -3.24 -11.67
N SER A 95 3.35 -2.51 -12.12
CA SER A 95 3.72 -2.46 -13.53
C SER A 95 4.16 -3.79 -14.13
N SER A 96 4.86 -4.65 -13.38
CA SER A 96 5.28 -5.97 -13.86
C SER A 96 4.11 -6.97 -13.90
N THR A 97 3.17 -6.82 -12.97
CA THR A 97 2.10 -7.81 -12.76
C THR A 97 0.80 -7.41 -13.45
N THR A 98 0.67 -6.18 -13.98
CA THR A 98 -0.52 -5.69 -14.70
C THR A 98 -1.01 -6.69 -15.77
N GLY A 99 -0.09 -7.28 -16.55
CA GLY A 99 -0.46 -8.26 -17.59
C GLY A 99 -1.09 -9.53 -17.01
N GLY A 100 -0.53 -10.07 -15.93
CA GLY A 100 -1.04 -11.27 -15.25
C GLY A 100 -2.32 -11.01 -14.46
N PHE A 101 -2.42 -9.84 -13.82
CA PHE A 101 -3.62 -9.40 -13.11
C PHE A 101 -4.81 -9.24 -14.06
N LEU A 102 -4.62 -8.54 -15.20
CA LEU A 102 -5.67 -8.39 -16.21
C LEU A 102 -6.09 -9.73 -16.85
N LEU A 103 -5.16 -10.68 -16.97
CA LEU A 103 -5.46 -12.04 -17.43
C LEU A 103 -6.31 -12.82 -16.42
N ALA A 104 -6.04 -12.68 -15.13
CA ALA A 104 -6.80 -13.31 -14.05
C ALA A 104 -8.18 -12.68 -13.83
N GLU A 105 -8.30 -11.36 -14.01
CA GLU A 105 -9.55 -10.61 -13.87
C GLU A 105 -10.51 -10.83 -15.07
N LYS A 106 -10.01 -11.36 -16.18
CA LYS A 106 -10.82 -11.61 -17.38
C LYS A 106 -11.81 -12.76 -17.12
N TYR A 107 -13.08 -12.58 -17.52
CA TYR A 107 -14.14 -13.60 -17.41
C TYR A 107 -13.75 -14.99 -17.96
N SER A 108 -12.84 -15.03 -18.94
CA SER A 108 -12.34 -16.27 -19.55
C SER A 108 -11.26 -16.99 -18.74
N PHE A 109 -10.79 -16.44 -17.61
CA PHE A 109 -9.70 -17.03 -16.82
C PHE A 109 -10.07 -18.42 -16.31
N ASN A 110 -11.27 -18.58 -15.75
CA ASN A 110 -11.74 -19.87 -15.23
C ASN A 110 -11.82 -20.93 -16.34
N ASP A 111 -12.33 -20.57 -17.52
CA ASP A 111 -12.42 -21.48 -18.66
C ASP A 111 -11.04 -21.90 -19.19
N ILE A 112 -10.08 -20.96 -19.23
CA ILE A 112 -8.71 -21.25 -19.67
C ILE A 112 -7.98 -22.11 -18.64
N ALA A 113 -8.13 -21.80 -17.34
CA ALA A 113 -7.54 -22.58 -16.25
C ALA A 113 -8.10 -24.01 -16.21
N GLN A 114 -9.42 -24.17 -16.36
CA GLN A 114 -10.09 -25.47 -16.46
C GLN A 114 -9.58 -26.27 -17.68
N ARG A 115 -9.43 -25.62 -18.84
CA ARG A 115 -8.87 -26.26 -20.04
C ARG A 115 -7.42 -26.71 -19.85
N LEU A 116 -6.58 -25.87 -19.24
CA LEU A 116 -5.18 -26.23 -18.98
C LEU A 116 -5.08 -27.41 -17.99
N LEU A 117 -5.88 -27.41 -16.93
CA LEU A 117 -5.95 -28.52 -15.98
C LEU A 117 -6.49 -29.82 -16.60
N SER A 118 -7.34 -29.72 -17.63
CA SER A 118 -7.88 -30.89 -18.34
C SER A 118 -6.93 -31.51 -19.36
N ILE A 119 -5.88 -30.82 -19.78
CA ILE A 119 -4.90 -31.31 -20.76
C ILE A 119 -3.87 -32.24 -20.09
N ASP A 120 -3.75 -32.20 -18.76
CA ASP A 120 -2.83 -33.05 -17.97
C ASP A 120 -3.48 -34.37 -17.47
N LYS A 121 -4.52 -34.83 -18.18
CA LYS A 121 -5.15 -36.16 -18.03
C LYS A 121 -5.07 -36.92 -19.35
#